data_AF-A0AAD6XYP4-F1
#
_entry.id   AF-A0AAD6XYP4-F1
#
_cell.length_a   1.000
_cell.length_b   1.000
_cell.length_c   1.000
_cell.angle_alpha   90.00
_cell.angle_beta   90.00
_cell.angle_gamma   90.00
#
_symmetry.space_group_name_H-M   'P 1'
#
loop_
_entity.id
_entity.type
_entity.pdbx_description
1 polymer ?
#
loop_
_entity_poly.entity_id
_entity_poly.type
_entity_poly.pdbx_seq_one_letter_code
_entity_poly.pdbx_strand_id
1 'polypeptide(L)'
;MVLTLRHFILQQQVLNLYRYAVRSSRVIHDPLTRKETVRWIRDEFERNRHLTDLALIEDKLKTGRREIKQILPTAATRNLRL
;
A
#
# COMPACT_ATOMS: atom_id res chain seq x y z
N MET A 1 -20.78 -1.70 15.60
CA MET A 1 -20.68 -0.76 14.46
C MET A 1 -21.44 -1.30 13.27
N VAL A 2 -22.10 -0.45 12.50
CA VAL A 2 -22.83 -0.83 11.28
C VAL A 2 -21.90 -0.69 10.07
N LEU A 3 -21.63 -1.80 9.40
CA LEU A 3 -20.89 -1.81 8.13
C LEU A 3 -21.80 -1.30 7.01
N THR A 4 -21.32 -0.29 6.29
CA THR A 4 -22.03 0.27 5.13
C THR A 4 -21.36 -0.17 3.84
N LEU A 5 -22.05 -0.02 2.70
CA LEU A 5 -21.47 -0.25 1.37
C LEU A 5 -20.15 0.51 1.17
N ARG A 6 -20.05 1.72 1.72
CA ARG A 6 -18.82 2.53 1.63
C ARG A 6 -17.65 1.88 2.36
N HIS A 7 -17.88 1.25 3.52
CA HIS A 7 -16.83 0.48 4.21
C HIS A 7 -16.33 -0.67 3.35
N PHE A 8 -17.23 -1.40 2.70
CA PHE A 8 -16.87 -2.51 1.80
C PHE A 8 -16.03 -2.02 0.61
N ILE A 9 -16.43 -0.92 -0.04
CA ILE A 9 -15.68 -0.33 -1.15
C ILE A 9 -14.28 0.09 -0.68
N LEU A 10 -14.16 0.78 0.46
CA LEU A 10 -12.88 1.21 0.98
C LEU A 10 -11.99 0.03 1.38
N GLN A 11 -12.54 -1.02 2.00
CA GLN A 11 -11.80 -2.25 2.30
C GLN A 11 -11.23 -2.89 1.03
N GLN A 12 -12.01 -2.95 -0.05
CA GLN A 12 -11.51 -3.45 -1.33
C GLN A 12 -10.37 -2.59 -1.88
N GLN A 13 -10.45 -1.26 -1.75
CA GLN A 13 -9.37 -0.35 -2.16
C GLN A 13 -8.11 -0.56 -1.32
N VAL A 14 -8.23 -0.76 0.00
CA VAL A 14 -7.11 -1.06 0.90
C VAL A 14 -6.42 -2.36 0.48
N LEU A 15 -7.19 -3.43 0.25
CA LEU A 15 -6.64 -4.70 -0.21
C LEU A 15 -5.96 -4.59 -1.59
N ASN A 16 -6.52 -3.80 -2.50
CA ASN A 16 -5.91 -3.55 -3.80
C ASN A 16 -4.58 -2.81 -3.67
N LEU A 17 -4.51 -1.79 -2.79
CA LEU A 17 -3.29 -1.04 -2.52
C LEU A 17 -2.21 -1.93 -1.88
N TYR A 18 -2.57 -2.76 -0.90
CA TYR A 18 -1.64 -3.72 -0.28
C TYR A 18 -1.03 -4.66 -1.33
N ARG A 19 -1.88 -5.29 -2.15
CA ARG A 19 -1.41 -6.21 -3.20
C ARG A 19 -0.55 -5.49 -4.23
N TYR A 20 -0.88 -4.24 -4.58
CA TYR A 20 -0.06 -3.42 -5.47
C TYR A 20 1.32 -3.18 -4.86
N ALA A 21 1.41 -2.74 -3.61
CA ALA A 21 2.67 -2.48 -2.92
C ALA A 21 3.58 -3.72 -2.85
N VAL A 22 3.01 -4.87 -2.46
CA VAL A 22 3.75 -6.15 -2.39
C VAL A 22 4.22 -6.61 -3.77
N ARG A 23 3.47 -6.35 -4.85
CA ARG A 23 3.93 -6.68 -6.20
C ARG A 23 5.02 -5.72 -6.68
N SER A 24 4.88 -4.44 -6.41
CA SER A 24 5.85 -3.41 -6.80
C SER A 24 7.19 -3.61 -6.12
N SER A 25 7.24 -4.13 -4.88
CA SER A 25 8.50 -4.43 -4.20
C SER A 25 9.32 -5.55 -4.88
N ARG A 26 8.74 -6.34 -5.80
CA ARG A 26 9.48 -7.37 -6.55
C ARG A 26 10.58 -6.81 -7.45
N VAL A 27 10.52 -5.51 -7.78
CA VAL A 27 11.56 -4.81 -8.55
C VAL A 27 12.87 -4.65 -7.75
N ILE A 28 12.82 -4.77 -6.43
CA ILE A 28 14.00 -4.67 -5.57
C ILE A 28 14.84 -5.94 -5.74
N HIS A 29 16.06 -5.76 -6.26
CA HIS A 29 16.98 -6.85 -6.56
C HIS A 29 17.55 -7.50 -5.30
N ASP A 30 17.94 -6.70 -4.31
CA ASP A 30 18.48 -7.22 -3.05
C ASP A 30 17.39 -7.98 -2.26
N PRO A 31 17.57 -9.29 -2.00
CA PRO A 31 16.55 -10.09 -1.32
C PRO A 31 16.24 -9.65 0.11
N LEU A 32 17.26 -9.16 0.84
CA LEU A 32 17.10 -8.69 2.21
C LEU A 32 16.27 -7.40 2.25
N THR A 33 16.66 -6.39 1.48
CA THR A 33 15.93 -5.13 1.33
C THR A 33 14.49 -5.38 0.87
N ARG A 34 14.27 -6.30 -0.09
CA ARG A 34 12.92 -6.67 -0.53
C ARG A 34 12.09 -7.27 0.60
N LYS A 35 12.67 -8.17 1.41
CA LYS A 35 12.00 -8.80 2.54
C LYS A 35 11.64 -7.77 3.61
N GLU A 36 12.55 -6.86 3.92
CA GLU A 36 12.32 -5.76 4.86
C GLU A 36 11.25 -4.80 4.36
N THR A 37 11.27 -4.44 3.07
CA THR A 37 10.25 -3.59 2.44
C THR A 37 8.87 -4.23 2.54
N VAL A 38 8.74 -5.53 2.21
CA VAL A 38 7.46 -6.24 2.32
C VAL A 38 6.99 -6.33 3.77
N ARG A 39 7.91 -6.54 4.72
CA ARG A 39 7.59 -6.53 6.15
C ARG A 39 7.07 -5.16 6.58
N TRP A 40 7.78 -4.09 6.24
CA TRP A 40 7.37 -2.72 6.55
C TRP A 40 5.98 -2.40 5.99
N ILE A 41 5.71 -2.76 4.72
CA ILE A 41 4.38 -2.62 4.11
C ILE A 41 3.34 -3.37 4.94
N ARG A 42 3.58 -4.64 5.29
CA ARG A 42 2.62 -5.42 6.08
C ARG A 42 2.35 -4.79 7.43
N ASP A 43 3.39 -4.35 8.13
CA ASP A 43 3.28 -3.78 9.46
C ASP A 43 2.48 -2.46 9.44
N GLU A 44 2.58 -1.64 8.38
CA GLU A 44 1.74 -0.45 8.20
C GLU A 44 0.25 -0.79 8.05
N PHE A 45 -0.09 -1.78 7.22
CA PHE A 45 -1.49 -2.18 7.04
C PHE A 45 -2.06 -2.82 8.31
N GLU A 46 -1.25 -3.61 9.03
CA GLU A 46 -1.66 -4.24 10.28
C GLU A 46 -1.89 -3.20 11.39
N ARG A 47 -1.04 -2.16 11.49
CA ARG A 47 -1.24 -1.03 12.42
C ARG A 47 -2.60 -0.36 12.24
N ASN A 48 -3.07 -0.24 11.00
CA ASN A 48 -4.31 0.47 10.67
C ASN A 48 -5.55 -0.45 10.54
N ARG A 49 -5.43 -1.76 10.77
CA ARG A 49 -6.51 -2.74 10.55
C ARG A 49 -7.79 -2.52 11.36
N HIS A 50 -7.67 -1.81 12.48
CA HIS A 50 -8.75 -1.56 13.41
C HIS A 50 -9.50 -0.25 13.11
N LEU A 51 -9.06 0.50 12.09
CA LEU A 51 -9.73 1.71 11.66
C LEU A 51 -11.09 1.37 11.06
N THR A 52 -12.10 2.07 11.53
CA THR A 52 -13.50 1.94 11.10
C THR A 52 -14.10 3.26 10.65
N ASP A 53 -13.49 4.39 11.03
CA ASP A 53 -13.90 5.71 10.57
C ASP A 53 -13.59 5.85 9.07
N LEU A 54 -14.62 6.15 8.28
CA LEU A 54 -14.50 6.23 6.83
C LEU A 54 -13.55 7.34 6.37
N ALA A 55 -13.55 8.49 7.04
CA ALA A 55 -12.71 9.62 6.68
C ALA A 55 -11.23 9.31 6.97
N LEU A 56 -10.94 8.67 8.11
CA LEU A 56 -9.60 8.20 8.44
C LEU A 56 -9.10 7.13 7.46
N ILE A 57 -9.96 6.18 7.08
CA ILE A 57 -9.59 5.15 6.08
C ILE A 57 -9.25 5.80 4.74
N GLU A 58 -10.01 6.81 4.30
CA GLU A 58 -9.75 7.54 3.06
C GLU A 58 -8.45 8.34 3.11
N ASP A 59 -8.21 9.05 4.21
CA ASP A 59 -6.97 9.80 4.41
C ASP A 59 -5.73 8.86 4.41
N LYS A 60 -5.82 7.73 5.13
CA LYS A 60 -4.77 6.71 5.13
C LYS A 60 -4.56 6.08 3.76
N LEU A 61 -5.63 5.81 3.00
CA LEU A 61 -5.53 5.34 1.63
C LEU A 61 -4.81 6.35 0.72
N LYS A 62 -5.13 7.64 0.84
CA LYS A 62 -4.49 8.71 0.06
C LYS A 62 -3.00 8.83 0.40
N THR A 63 -2.68 8.85 1.69
CA THR A 63 -1.31 8.91 2.20
C THR A 63 -0.51 7.67 1.78
N GLY A 64 -1.04 6.47 1.99
CA GLY A 64 -0.38 5.22 1.59
C GLY A 64 -0.11 5.14 0.09
N ARG A 65 -1.04 5.59 -0.77
CA ARG A 65 -0.80 5.67 -2.23
C ARG A 65 0.39 6.57 -2.57
N ARG A 66 0.50 7.72 -1.90
CA ARG A 66 1.60 8.66 -2.09
C ARG A 66 2.93 8.06 -1.65
N GLU A 67 2.97 7.50 -0.44
CA GLU A 67 4.18 6.88 0.13
C GLU A 67 4.67 5.71 -0.72
N ILE A 68 3.77 4.80 -1.11
CA ILE A 68 4.12 3.66 -1.97
C ILE A 68 4.72 4.14 -3.30
N LYS A 69 4.18 5.21 -3.90
CA LYS A 69 4.72 5.79 -5.15
C LYS A 69 6.09 6.44 -4.96
N GLN A 70 6.38 6.97 -3.78
CA GLN A 70 7.65 7.60 -3.46
C GLN A 70 8.75 6.57 -3.13
N ILE A 71 8.38 5.51 -2.40
CA ILE A 71 9.33 4.53 -1.86
C ILE A 71 9.59 3.41 -2.88
N LEU A 72 8.56 2.91 -3.55
CA LEU A 72 8.72 1.80 -4.47
C LEU A 72 9.05 2.30 -5.86
N PRO A 73 10.04 1.69 -6.54
CA PRO A 73 10.31 2.01 -7.93
C PRO A 73 9.07 1.68 -8.77
N THR A 74 8.40 2.71 -9.28
CA THR A 74 7.37 2.51 -10.29
C THR A 74 8.02 2.06 -11.59
N ALA A 75 7.36 1.14 -12.31
CA ALA A 75 7.82 0.69 -13.63
C ALA A 75 8.13 1.83 -14.61
N ALA A 76 7.52 3.02 -14.42
CA ALA A 76 7.77 4.23 -15.20
C ALA A 76 9.21 4.78 -15.10
N THR A 77 9.93 4.53 -14.01
CA THR A 77 11.31 5.04 -13.82
C THR A 77 12.33 4.27 -14.68
N ARG A 78 11.93 3.17 -15.33
CA ARG A 78 12.81 2.32 -16.14
C ARG A 78 13.10 2.87 -17.54
N ASN A 79 12.40 3.93 -18.00
CA ASN A 79 12.50 4.45 -19.37
C ASN A 79 13.41 5.68 -19.53
N LEU A 80 14.16 6.09 -18.50
CA LEU A 80 15.05 7.27 -18.56
C LEU A 80 16.54 6.93 -18.49
N ARG A 81 16.92 5.68 -18.79
CA ARG A 81 18.31 5.24 -18.89
C ARG A 81 18.50 4.34 -20.10
N LEU A 82 18.36 4.92 -21.29
CA LEU A 82 18.92 4.44 -22.55
C LEU A 82 19.48 5.65 -23.29
#